data_AF-A0A955KZH7-F1
#
_entry.id   AF-A0A955KZH7-F1
#
_cell.length_a   1.000
_cell.length_b   1.000
_cell.length_c   1.000
_cell.angle_alpha   90.00
_cell.angle_beta   90.00
_cell.angle_gamma   90.00
#
_symmetry.space_group_name_H-M   'P 1'
#
loop_
_entity.id
_entity.type
_entity.pdbx_description
1 polymer ?
#
loop_
_entity_poly.entity_id
_entity_poly.type
_entity_poly.pdbx_seq_one_letter_code
_entity_poly.pdbx_strand_id
1 'polypeptide(L)'
;MVAIESAPENKNGVILYETTLSLSVGALIFLNGMTAEIEIIHNDHKQALLIPSASVSQSGGVYIVQMLRVPSRGPGKYSSDEIREVNVVLGKNVGDKVEVIS
;
A
#
# COMPACT_ATOMS: atom_id res chain seq x y z
N MET A 1 24.80 -22.48 -11.32
CA MET A 1 25.67 -21.43 -10.77
C MET A 1 24.98 -20.92 -9.52
N VAL A 2 25.59 -21.06 -8.35
CA VAL A 2 24.99 -20.66 -7.07
C VAL A 2 25.15 -19.14 -6.94
N ALA A 3 24.06 -18.40 -6.81
CA ALA A 3 24.12 -16.97 -6.53
C ALA A 3 24.67 -16.79 -5.11
N ILE A 4 25.78 -16.07 -4.99
CA ILE A 4 26.28 -15.61 -3.70
C ILE A 4 25.36 -14.43 -3.34
N GLU A 5 24.44 -14.63 -2.39
CA GLU A 5 23.68 -13.51 -1.83
C GLU A 5 24.67 -12.65 -1.03
N SER A 6 25.10 -11.52 -1.59
CA SER A 6 25.80 -10.50 -0.83
C SER A 6 24.83 -9.92 0.19
N ALA A 7 25.17 -9.98 1.47
CA ALA A 7 24.37 -9.36 2.52
C ALA A 7 24.17 -7.86 2.20
N PRO A 8 22.96 -7.32 2.41
CA PRO A 8 22.66 -5.93 2.08
C PRO A 8 23.61 -4.97 2.82
N GLU A 9 24.30 -4.10 2.08
CA GLU A 9 25.17 -3.07 2.65
C GLU A 9 24.32 -1.87 3.12
N ASN A 10 24.49 -1.46 4.37
CA ASN A 10 23.93 -0.23 4.91
C ASN A 10 24.95 0.90 4.79
N LYS A 11 24.72 1.83 3.85
CA LYS A 11 25.50 3.06 3.72
C LYS A 11 24.63 4.24 4.10
N ASN A 12 24.79 4.71 5.34
CA ASN A 12 24.10 5.89 5.88
C ASN A 12 22.56 5.83 5.77
N GLY A 13 21.96 4.67 6.06
CA GLY A 13 20.50 4.49 6.03
C GLY A 13 19.93 4.10 4.67
N VAL A 14 20.77 4.01 3.63
CA VAL A 14 20.40 3.42 2.34
C VAL A 14 20.82 1.95 2.34
N ILE A 15 19.83 1.06 2.20
CA ILE A 15 20.06 -0.38 2.02
C ILE A 15 20.12 -0.66 0.53
N LEU A 16 21.26 -1.16 0.05
CA LEU A 16 21.45 -1.56 -1.34
C LEU A 16 21.14 -3.05 -1.49
N TYR A 17 20.23 -3.38 -2.40
CA TYR A 17 19.96 -4.77 -2.81
C TYR A 17 20.48 -4.96 -4.23
N GLU A 18 21.31 -5.99 -4.43
CA GLU A 18 21.59 -6.49 -5.78
C GLU A 18 20.38 -7.33 -6.23
N THR A 19 19.73 -6.92 -7.33
CA THR A 19 18.66 -7.70 -7.96
C THR A 19 19.11 -8.15 -9.34
N THR A 20 18.89 -9.43 -9.65
CA THR A 20 19.14 -9.99 -10.99
C THR A 20 17.80 -10.20 -11.68
N LEU A 21 17.55 -9.46 -12.76
CA LEU A 21 16.38 -9.67 -13.63
C LEU A 21 16.77 -10.63 -14.76
N SER A 22 16.14 -11.81 -14.80
CA SER A 22 16.29 -12.77 -15.89
C SER A 22 15.13 -12.60 -16.88
N LEU A 23 15.40 -12.08 -18.07
CA LEU A 23 14.42 -11.96 -19.15
C LEU A 23 14.55 -13.15 -20.11
N SER A 24 13.44 -13.84 -20.40
CA SER A 24 13.40 -14.81 -21.49
C SER A 24 13.26 -14.06 -22.81
N VAL A 25 14.37 -13.93 -23.52
CA VAL A 25 14.43 -13.17 -24.76
C VAL A 25 13.90 -14.05 -25.90
N GLY A 26 12.68 -13.76 -26.35
CA GLY A 26 12.16 -14.29 -27.62
C GLY A 26 12.85 -13.64 -28.82
N ALA A 27 12.11 -13.34 -29.89
CA ALA A 27 12.65 -12.67 -31.09
C ALA A 27 13.01 -11.17 -30.90
N LEU A 28 13.00 -10.65 -29.67
CA LEU A 28 13.29 -9.24 -29.36
C LEU A 28 14.78 -9.07 -29.07
N ILE A 29 15.48 -8.26 -29.86
CA ILE A 29 16.92 -8.02 -29.69
C ILE A 29 17.13 -6.99 -28.57
N PHE A 30 17.75 -7.41 -27.47
CA PHE A 30 18.31 -6.50 -26.48
C PHE A 30 19.80 -6.30 -26.78
N LEU A 31 20.23 -5.04 -26.93
CA LEU A 31 21.62 -4.69 -27.16
C LEU A 31 22.27 -4.18 -25.86
N ASN A 32 23.52 -4.54 -25.65
CA ASN A 32 24.31 -3.98 -24.55
C ASN A 32 24.34 -2.45 -24.66
N GLY A 33 24.00 -1.76 -23.57
CA GLY A 33 23.94 -0.30 -23.50
C GLY A 33 22.56 0.31 -23.71
N MET A 34 21.51 -0.48 -23.96
CA MET A 34 20.14 0.01 -23.94
C MET A 34 19.67 0.31 -22.52
N THR A 35 19.05 1.47 -22.32
CA THR A 35 18.32 1.80 -21.09
C THR A 35 16.98 1.08 -21.11
N ALA A 36 16.63 0.41 -20.01
CA ALA A 36 15.31 -0.15 -19.78
C ALA A 36 14.62 0.60 -18.63
N GLU A 37 13.36 0.95 -18.81
CA GLU A 37 12.51 1.38 -17.70
C GLU A 37 11.85 0.14 -17.10
N ILE A 38 12.05 -0.06 -15.79
CA ILE A 38 11.49 -1.20 -15.04
C ILE A 38 10.54 -0.62 -13.99
N GLU A 39 9.27 -0.98 -14.07
CA GLU A 39 8.32 -0.72 -13.01
C GLU A 39 8.30 -1.91 -12.04
N ILE A 40 8.70 -1.69 -10.79
CA ILE A 40 8.61 -2.72 -9.74
C ILE A 40 7.28 -2.53 -9.02
N ILE A 41 6.35 -3.44 -9.25
CA ILE A 41 5.07 -3.48 -8.53
C ILE A 41 5.26 -4.35 -7.27
N HIS A 42 5.43 -3.71 -6.12
CA HIS A 42 5.52 -4.40 -4.83
C HIS A 42 4.13 -4.63 -4.26
N ASN A 43 3.57 -5.82 -4.48
CA ASN A 43 2.22 -6.16 -4.05
C ASN A 43 2.21 -6.73 -2.63
N ASP A 44 2.48 -5.86 -1.66
CA ASP A 44 2.68 -6.17 -0.24
C ASP A 44 1.33 -6.34 0.50
N HIS A 45 0.31 -6.89 -0.18
CA HIS A 45 -1.05 -6.99 0.36
C HIS A 45 -1.11 -8.01 1.50
N LYS A 46 -0.74 -7.59 2.71
CA LYS A 46 -1.43 -8.04 3.92
C LYS A 46 -2.91 -7.66 3.77
N GLN A 47 -3.81 -8.51 4.23
CA GLN A 47 -5.22 -8.15 4.30
C GLN A 47 -5.35 -6.89 5.16
N ALA A 48 -5.66 -5.77 4.52
CA ALA A 48 -5.79 -4.49 5.18
C ALA A 48 -7.11 -3.84 4.76
N LEU A 49 -7.75 -3.15 5.70
CA LEU A 49 -8.96 -2.41 5.42
C LEU A 49 -8.58 -1.13 4.67
N LEU A 50 -8.96 -1.04 3.40
CA LEU A 50 -8.77 0.16 2.59
C LEU A 50 -10.04 1.01 2.63
N ILE A 51 -9.90 2.27 3.05
CA ILE A 51 -10.98 3.25 3.02
C ILE A 51 -10.63 4.42 2.10
N PRO A 52 -11.61 5.12 1.51
CA PRO A 52 -11.34 6.34 0.76
C PRO A 52 -10.66 7.37 1.67
N SER A 53 -9.59 8.00 1.18
CA SER A 53 -8.82 8.96 1.97
C SER A 53 -9.66 10.17 2.39
N ALA A 54 -10.66 10.53 1.57
CA ALA A 54 -11.62 11.59 1.86
C ALA A 54 -12.57 11.29 3.04
N SER A 55 -12.65 10.03 3.48
CA SER A 55 -13.47 9.61 4.63
C SER A 55 -12.76 9.77 5.99
N VAL A 56 -11.50 10.21 5.98
CA VAL A 56 -10.69 10.41 7.19
C VAL A 56 -10.65 11.89 7.56
N SER A 57 -10.91 12.19 8.83
CA SER A 57 -10.66 13.50 9.43
C SER A 57 -9.49 13.41 10.42
N GLN A 58 -8.84 14.55 10.70
CA GLN A 58 -7.76 14.63 11.68
C GLN A 58 -8.09 15.69 12.73
N SER A 59 -8.00 15.33 14.00
CA SER A 59 -8.21 16.25 15.12
C SER A 59 -7.23 15.93 16.25
N GLY A 60 -6.49 16.94 16.72
CA GLY A 60 -5.54 16.77 17.84
C GLY A 60 -4.44 15.74 17.60
N GLY A 61 -4.05 15.50 16.35
CA GLY A 61 -3.04 14.49 15.98
C GLY A 61 -3.58 13.06 15.87
N VAL A 62 -4.88 12.85 16.06
CA VAL A 62 -5.56 11.56 15.91
C VAL A 62 -6.34 11.55 14.60
N TYR A 63 -6.34 10.42 13.88
CA TYR A 63 -7.18 10.21 12.70
C TYR A 63 -8.50 9.59 13.11
N ILE A 64 -9.59 10.08 12.53
CA ILE A 64 -10.95 9.72 12.88
C ILE A 64 -11.71 9.33 11.62
N VAL A 65 -12.47 8.24 11.70
CA VAL A 65 -13.40 7.79 10.67
C VAL A 65 -14.79 7.70 11.27
N GLN A 66 -15.78 8.20 10.54
CA GLN A 66 -17.19 8.05 10.90
C GLN A 66 -17.74 6.75 10.33
N MET A 67 -18.12 5.83 11.22
CA MET A 67 -18.73 4.56 10.86
C MET A 67 -20.23 4.60 11.10
N LEU A 68 -21.00 4.39 10.04
CA LEU A 68 -22.43 4.10 10.15
C LEU A 68 -22.62 2.61 10.41
N ARG A 69 -23.15 2.26 11.59
CA ARG A 69 -23.54 0.87 11.83
C ARG A 69 -24.88 0.63 11.12
N VAL A 70 -24.85 0.00 9.95
CA VAL A 70 -26.07 -0.42 9.25
C VAL A 70 -26.57 -1.72 9.91
N PRO A 71 -27.65 -1.70 10.73
CA PRO A 71 -28.31 -2.94 11.10
C PRO A 71 -28.79 -3.63 9.82
N SER A 72 -28.97 -4.95 9.83
CA SER A 72 -29.34 -5.82 8.69
C SER A 72 -30.62 -5.45 7.91
N ARG A 73 -31.22 -4.29 8.18
CA ARG A 73 -32.45 -3.74 7.61
C ARG A 73 -32.31 -3.18 6.19
N GLY A 74 -31.12 -3.23 5.58
CA GLY A 74 -30.87 -2.73 4.22
C GLY A 74 -30.74 -1.20 4.14
N PRO A 75 -30.68 -0.62 2.92
CA PRO A 75 -30.57 0.82 2.72
C PRO A 75 -31.84 1.54 3.21
N GLY A 76 -31.68 2.48 4.15
CA GLY A 76 -32.80 3.20 4.77
C GLY A 76 -32.40 4.58 5.29
N LYS A 77 -33.33 5.30 5.91
CA LYS A 77 -33.00 6.54 6.65
C LYS A 77 -32.30 6.15 7.95
N TYR A 78 -31.12 6.71 8.16
CA TYR A 78 -30.31 6.47 9.37
C TYR A 78 -30.42 7.66 10.32
N SER A 79 -30.44 7.38 11.62
CA SER A 79 -30.32 8.43 12.63
C SER A 79 -28.86 8.86 12.78
N SER A 80 -28.62 10.11 13.15
CA SER A 80 -27.29 10.58 13.58
C SER A 80 -26.73 9.73 14.73
N ASP A 81 -27.61 9.16 15.55
CA ASP A 81 -27.22 8.32 16.70
C ASP A 81 -26.63 6.96 16.29
N GLU A 82 -26.76 6.59 15.02
CA GLU A 82 -26.21 5.35 14.44
C GLU A 82 -24.80 5.55 13.84
N ILE A 83 -24.33 6.79 13.79
CA ILE A 83 -22.98 7.17 13.36
C ILE A 83 -22.07 7.18 14.58
N ARG A 84 -20.93 6.50 14.48
CA ARG A 84 -19.90 6.47 15.52
C ARG A 84 -18.58 6.97 14.97
N GLU A 85 -17.93 7.84 15.71
CA GLU A 85 -16.54 8.22 15.44
C GLU A 85 -15.60 7.15 15.99
N VAL A 86 -14.65 6.75 15.17
CA VAL A 86 -13.66 5.74 15.51
C VAL A 86 -12.29 6.30 15.21
N ASN A 87 -11.44 6.27 16.24
CA ASN A 87 -10.04 6.61 16.09
C ASN A 87 -9.36 5.48 15.33
N VAL A 88 -8.55 5.84 14.33
CA VAL A 88 -7.82 4.89 13.49
C VAL A 88 -6.36 5.26 13.41
N VAL A 89 -5.53 4.26 13.15
CA VAL A 89 -4.15 4.41 12.72
C VAL A 89 -4.08 4.11 11.23
N LEU A 90 -3.46 5.03 10.48
CA LEU A 90 -3.33 4.93 9.04
C LEU A 90 -2.00 4.30 8.64
N GLY A 91 -2.04 3.47 7.59
CA GLY A 91 -0.88 2.87 6.94
C GLY A 91 -0.53 3.57 5.62
N LYS A 92 -0.24 2.78 4.59
CA LYS A 92 0.18 3.31 3.29
C LYS A 92 -1.00 3.90 2.51
N ASN A 93 -0.72 4.95 1.72
CA ASN A 93 -1.65 5.44 0.70
C ASN A 93 -1.58 4.54 -0.54
N VAL A 94 -2.74 4.18 -1.07
CA VAL A 94 -2.90 3.36 -2.27
C VAL A 94 -3.89 4.06 -3.21
N GLY A 95 -3.36 4.92 -4.08
CA GLY A 95 -4.17 5.76 -4.95
C GLY A 95 -5.00 6.77 -4.15
N ASP A 96 -6.32 6.72 -4.30
CA ASP A 96 -7.30 7.55 -3.57
C ASP A 96 -7.68 6.98 -2.20
N LYS A 97 -7.14 5.81 -1.84
CA LYS A 97 -7.44 5.09 -0.59
C LYS A 97 -6.26 5.13 0.37
N VAL A 98 -6.58 4.91 1.64
CA VAL A 98 -5.61 4.73 2.71
C VAL A 98 -5.88 3.44 3.46
N GLU A 99 -4.81 2.78 3.88
CA GLU A 99 -4.83 1.61 4.73
C GLU A 99 -5.19 1.98 6.17
N VAL A 100 -6.11 1.23 6.80
CA VAL A 100 -6.38 1.28 8.24
C VAL A 100 -5.74 0.08 8.91
N ILE A 101 -4.86 0.33 9.88
CA ILE A 101 -4.05 -0.71 10.53
C ILE A 101 -4.44 -0.98 11.98
N SER A 102 -5.17 -0.08 12.67
CA SER A 102 -5.81 -0.35 13.97
C SER A 102 -6.85 0.70 14.32
#